data_AF-A0A535QRT5-F1
#
_entry.id   AF-A0A535QRT5-F1
#
_cell.length_a   1.000
_cell.length_b   1.000
_cell.length_c   1.000
_cell.angle_alpha   90.00
_cell.angle_beta   90.00
_cell.angle_gamma   90.00
#
_symmetry.space_group_name_H-M   'P 1'
#
loop_
_entity.id
_entity.type
_entity.pdbx_description
1 polymer ?
#
loop_
_entity_poly.entity_id
_entity_poly.type
_entity_poly.pdbx_seq_one_letter_code
_entity_poly.pdbx_strand_id
1 'polypeptide(L)'
;LAPYNIEFVEQPIPAHDLAGLKLIRDNVPIPIIADESCVTVEDIPRISGHVDGINIKLMKCGGIRRALKMIHVARAHNLLVMIGCMIESSLAITAAAHLTPLVDYADLDGHLLINDDPYLGVTVEKGKLVLPDAPGLGVKARS
;
A
#
# COMPACT_ATOMS: atom_id res chain seq x y z
N LEU A 1 -2.71 20.78 7.88
CA LEU A 1 -2.30 20.06 6.65
C LEU A 1 -3.01 20.59 5.39
N ALA A 2 -4.31 20.88 5.43
CA ALA A 2 -5.08 21.28 4.24
C ALA A 2 -4.50 22.45 3.41
N PRO A 3 -3.92 23.51 4.00
CA PRO A 3 -3.32 24.59 3.19
C PRO A 3 -2.05 24.19 2.41
N TYR A 4 -1.48 23.01 2.68
CA TYR A 4 -0.20 22.58 2.12
C TYR A 4 -0.35 21.56 0.98
N ASN A 5 -1.54 21.40 0.42
CA ASN A 5 -1.81 20.48 -0.69
C ASN A 5 -1.35 19.03 -0.40
N ILE A 6 -1.71 18.54 0.78
CA ILE A 6 -1.46 17.15 1.19
C ILE A 6 -2.53 16.25 0.56
N GLU A 7 -2.09 15.21 -0.15
CA GLU A 7 -2.97 14.33 -0.93
C GLU A 7 -3.83 13.41 -0.04
N PHE A 8 -3.24 12.85 1.02
CA PHE A 8 -3.93 12.01 2.00
C PHE A 8 -3.19 11.98 3.34
N VAL A 9 -3.85 11.48 4.39
CA VAL A 9 -3.23 11.16 5.68
C VAL A 9 -3.39 9.67 5.96
N GLU A 10 -2.29 9.01 6.29
CA GLU A 10 -2.25 7.58 6.63
C GLU A 10 -2.28 7.39 8.15
N GLN A 11 -3.16 6.50 8.62
CA GLN A 11 -3.32 6.05 10.01
C GLN A 11 -3.01 7.13 11.08
N PRO A 12 -3.82 8.20 11.20
CA PRO A 12 -3.51 9.32 12.10
C PRO A 12 -3.59 8.98 13.60
N ILE A 13 -4.23 7.87 13.96
CA ILE A 13 -4.51 7.48 15.35
C ILE A 13 -4.40 5.95 15.53
N PRO A 14 -4.35 5.43 16.78
CA PRO A 14 -4.22 4.01 17.05
C PRO A 14 -5.28 3.13 16.36
N ALA A 15 -4.84 1.96 15.89
CA ALA A 15 -5.60 1.10 14.99
C ALA A 15 -6.99 0.67 15.47
N HIS A 16 -7.19 0.57 16.79
CA HIS A 16 -8.42 0.08 17.40
C HIS A 16 -9.50 1.16 17.53
N ASP A 17 -9.15 2.44 17.38
CA ASP A 17 -10.10 3.55 17.54
C ASP A 17 -10.81 3.90 16.22
N LEU A 18 -11.69 2.99 15.77
CA LEU A 18 -12.46 3.22 14.55
C LEU A 18 -13.41 4.42 14.66
N ALA A 19 -13.93 4.68 15.87
CA ALA A 19 -14.79 5.83 16.12
C ALA A 19 -14.01 7.14 15.94
N GLY A 20 -12.78 7.21 16.44
CA GLY A 20 -11.87 8.33 16.20
C GLY A 20 -11.53 8.51 14.73
N LEU A 21 -11.27 7.43 13.98
CA LEU A 21 -10.99 7.51 12.55
C LEU A 21 -12.18 8.10 11.79
N LYS A 22 -13.39 7.64 12.10
CA LYS A 22 -14.61 8.20 11.53
C LYS A 22 -14.81 9.67 11.89
N LEU A 23 -14.58 10.03 13.15
CA LEU A 23 -14.69 11.43 13.60
C LEU A 23 -13.75 12.33 12.81
N ILE A 24 -12.49 11.90 12.60
CA ILE A 24 -11.52 12.66 11.80
C ILE A 24 -12.01 12.76 10.36
N ARG A 25 -12.30 11.63 9.72
CA ARG A 25 -12.76 11.55 8.33
C ARG A 25 -13.94 12.49 8.05
N ASP A 26 -14.95 12.46 8.91
CA ASP A 26 -16.17 13.25 8.71
C ASP A 26 -15.94 14.77 8.88
N ASN A 27 -14.79 15.19 9.45
CA ASN A 27 -14.49 16.59 9.79
C ASN A 27 -13.29 17.18 9.04
N VAL A 28 -12.60 16.41 8.19
CA VAL A 28 -11.46 16.91 7.40
C VAL A 28 -11.65 16.64 5.91
N PRO A 29 -11.19 17.55 5.02
CA PRO A 29 -11.34 17.36 3.58
C PRO A 29 -10.27 16.45 2.96
N ILE A 30 -9.28 16.01 3.75
CA ILE A 30 -8.16 15.20 3.27
C ILE A 30 -8.50 13.72 3.46
N PRO A 31 -8.37 12.86 2.44
CA PRO A 31 -8.63 11.44 2.54
C PRO A 31 -7.85 10.76 3.68
N ILE A 32 -8.51 9.85 4.39
CA ILE A 32 -7.90 9.04 5.44
C ILE A 32 -7.67 7.62 4.92
N ILE A 33 -6.42 7.17 4.91
CA ILE A 33 -6.02 5.83 4.48
C ILE A 33 -5.66 4.99 5.71
N ALA A 34 -6.31 3.83 5.88
CA ALA A 34 -6.02 2.90 6.97
C ALA A 34 -4.82 2.00 6.66
N ASP A 35 -3.82 1.95 7.55
CA ASP A 35 -2.76 0.94 7.53
C ASP A 35 -2.98 -0.05 8.67
N GLU A 36 -2.59 0.25 9.90
CA GLU A 36 -2.69 -0.67 11.05
C GLU A 36 -4.14 -1.11 11.35
N SER A 37 -5.15 -0.28 11.02
CA SER A 37 -6.57 -0.66 11.14
C SER A 37 -7.04 -1.69 10.09
N CYS A 38 -6.24 -2.00 9.06
CA CYS A 38 -6.56 -2.95 8.00
C CYS A 38 -5.38 -3.87 7.68
N VAL A 39 -5.40 -5.11 8.17
CA VAL A 39 -4.30 -6.07 7.96
C VAL A 39 -4.69 -7.14 6.95
N THR A 40 -5.96 -7.57 7.01
CA THR A 40 -6.51 -8.69 6.24
C THR A 40 -7.78 -8.26 5.50
N VAL A 41 -8.25 -9.10 4.58
CA VAL A 41 -9.46 -8.80 3.79
C VAL A 41 -10.71 -8.77 4.66
N GLU A 42 -10.72 -9.52 5.76
CA GLU A 42 -11.81 -9.57 6.73
C GLU A 42 -11.98 -8.25 7.52
N ASP A 43 -10.95 -7.40 7.54
CA ASP A 43 -11.03 -6.08 8.21
C ASP A 43 -11.79 -5.05 7.37
N ILE A 44 -11.77 -5.17 6.04
CA ILE A 44 -12.29 -4.16 5.11
C ILE A 44 -13.78 -3.83 5.37
N PRO A 45 -14.69 -4.81 5.53
CA PRO A 45 -16.09 -4.49 5.81
C PRO A 45 -16.30 -3.75 7.13
N ARG A 46 -15.44 -3.99 8.13
CA ARG A 46 -15.53 -3.36 9.46
C ARG A 46 -15.09 -1.90 9.43
N ILE A 47 -14.07 -1.58 8.64
CA ILE A 47 -13.54 -0.21 8.53
C ILE A 47 -14.21 0.62 7.45
N SER A 48 -14.92 -0.02 6.51
CA SER A 48 -15.72 0.68 5.51
C SER A 48 -16.67 1.68 6.19
N GLY A 49 -16.68 2.93 5.71
CA GLY A 49 -17.44 4.02 6.33
C GLY A 49 -16.69 4.81 7.42
N HIS A 50 -15.53 4.34 7.89
CA HIS A 50 -14.68 5.02 8.87
C HIS A 50 -13.43 5.64 8.25
N VAL A 51 -13.05 5.20 7.05
CA VAL A 51 -11.89 5.69 6.28
C VAL A 51 -12.25 5.84 4.80
N ASP A 52 -11.39 6.50 4.03
CA ASP A 52 -11.55 6.70 2.58
C ASP A 52 -10.76 5.69 1.75
N GLY A 53 -9.74 5.07 2.34
CA GLY A 53 -8.94 4.05 1.67
C GLY A 53 -8.19 3.10 2.60
N ILE A 54 -7.48 2.15 2.00
CA ILE A 54 -6.62 1.20 2.73
C ILE A 54 -5.21 1.16 2.13
N ASN A 55 -4.22 0.89 2.98
CA ASN A 55 -2.86 0.56 2.60
C ASN A 55 -2.64 -0.96 2.71
N ILE A 56 -2.31 -1.59 1.59
CA ILE A 56 -2.04 -3.02 1.50
C ILE A 56 -0.52 -3.23 1.48
N LYS A 57 0.00 -3.99 2.44
CA LYS A 57 1.41 -4.43 2.45
C LYS A 57 1.46 -5.95 2.32
N LEU A 58 2.31 -6.48 1.43
CA LEU A 58 2.41 -7.93 1.22
C LEU A 58 2.76 -8.67 2.52
N MET A 59 3.63 -8.09 3.34
CA MET A 59 4.07 -8.66 4.62
C MET A 59 2.98 -8.66 5.70
N LYS A 60 1.95 -7.81 5.56
CA LYS A 60 0.80 -7.79 6.48
C LYS A 60 -0.27 -8.80 6.06
N CYS A 61 -0.63 -8.78 4.78
CA CYS A 61 -1.74 -9.59 4.28
C CYS A 61 -1.36 -11.03 3.90
N GLY A 62 -0.06 -11.36 3.89
CA GLY A 62 0.42 -12.70 3.57
C GLY A 62 0.56 -12.97 2.07
N GLY A 63 1.01 -11.98 1.31
CA GLY A 63 1.47 -12.11 -0.08
C GLY A 63 0.47 -11.72 -1.17
N ILE A 64 0.92 -11.84 -2.44
CA ILE A 64 0.25 -11.29 -3.64
C ILE A 64 -1.19 -11.75 -3.77
N ARG A 65 -1.47 -13.05 -3.54
CA ARG A 65 -2.83 -13.60 -3.67
C ARG A 65 -3.82 -12.92 -2.73
N ARG A 66 -3.41 -12.66 -1.48
CA ARG A 66 -4.28 -12.01 -0.50
C ARG A 66 -4.37 -10.51 -0.75
N ALA A 67 -3.27 -9.87 -1.15
CA ALA A 67 -3.27 -8.48 -1.60
C ALA A 67 -4.27 -8.26 -2.75
N LEU A 68 -4.24 -9.08 -3.80
CA LEU A 68 -5.17 -8.98 -4.92
C LEU A 68 -6.64 -9.13 -4.47
N LYS A 69 -6.92 -10.06 -3.56
CA LYS A 69 -8.25 -10.21 -2.96
C LYS A 69 -8.66 -8.94 -2.20
N MET A 70 -7.75 -8.36 -1.41
CA MET A 70 -7.99 -7.11 -0.67
C MET A 70 -8.26 -5.93 -1.62
N ILE A 71 -7.50 -5.80 -2.71
CA ILE A 71 -7.73 -4.77 -3.73
C ILE A 71 -9.17 -4.86 -4.24
N HIS A 72 -9.61 -6.04 -4.69
CA HIS A 72 -10.97 -6.21 -5.22
C HIS A 72 -12.06 -5.93 -4.19
N VAL A 73 -11.89 -6.38 -2.94
CA VAL A 73 -12.87 -6.13 -1.87
C VAL A 73 -12.91 -4.65 -1.49
N ALA A 74 -11.76 -3.97 -1.39
CA ALA A 74 -11.72 -2.53 -1.12
C ALA A 74 -12.43 -1.73 -2.21
N ARG A 75 -12.20 -2.06 -3.49
CA ARG A 75 -12.90 -1.42 -4.61
C ARG A 75 -14.41 -1.67 -4.56
N ALA A 76 -14.85 -2.86 -4.18
CA ALA A 76 -16.28 -3.15 -3.99
C ALA A 76 -16.92 -2.32 -2.86
N HIS A 77 -16.12 -1.85 -1.90
CA HIS A 77 -16.52 -0.92 -0.85
C HIS A 77 -16.29 0.55 -1.20
N ASN A 78 -15.95 0.87 -2.46
CA ASN A 78 -15.62 2.22 -2.95
C ASN A 78 -14.46 2.89 -2.19
N LEU A 79 -13.51 2.10 -1.70
CA LEU A 79 -12.32 2.60 -1.02
C LEU A 79 -11.20 2.88 -2.03
N LEU A 80 -10.43 3.94 -1.74
CA LEU A 80 -9.11 4.13 -2.33
C LEU A 80 -8.19 2.99 -1.91
N VAL A 81 -7.24 2.65 -2.78
CA VAL A 81 -6.28 1.58 -2.53
C VAL A 81 -4.88 2.13 -2.71
N MET A 82 -4.09 1.99 -1.65
CA MET A 82 -2.66 2.20 -1.65
C MET A 82 -1.97 0.84 -1.52
N ILE A 83 -0.82 0.68 -2.17
CA ILE A 83 0.09 -0.43 -1.91
C ILE A 83 1.37 0.10 -1.28
N GLY A 84 1.75 -0.48 -0.16
CA GLY A 84 2.92 -0.10 0.61
C GLY A 84 3.92 -1.24 0.76
N CYS A 85 5.08 -0.94 1.33
CA CYS A 85 6.08 -1.92 1.76
C CYS A 85 6.56 -1.69 3.19
N MET A 86 7.32 -2.66 3.70
CA MET A 86 8.29 -2.41 4.78
C MET A 86 9.65 -2.04 4.15
N ILE A 87 10.69 -1.91 4.98
CA ILE A 87 12.08 -1.93 4.49
C ILE A 87 12.38 -3.35 3.98
N GLU A 88 12.38 -3.52 2.67
CA GLU A 88 12.40 -4.82 1.99
C GLU A 88 13.36 -4.79 0.79
N SER A 89 13.93 -5.95 0.45
CA SER A 89 14.73 -6.08 -0.79
C SER A 89 13.88 -5.90 -2.05
N SER A 90 14.55 -5.66 -3.19
CA SER A 90 13.92 -5.58 -4.51
C SER A 90 13.04 -6.79 -4.83
N LEU A 91 13.26 -7.96 -4.22
CA LEU A 91 12.39 -9.12 -4.41
C LEU A 91 10.93 -8.84 -4.01
N ALA A 92 10.70 -8.36 -2.79
CA ALA A 92 9.35 -8.12 -2.29
C ALA A 92 8.75 -6.81 -2.84
N ILE A 93 9.59 -5.80 -3.05
CA ILE A 93 9.16 -4.55 -3.70
C ILE A 93 8.69 -4.81 -5.14
N THR A 94 9.42 -5.61 -5.91
CA THR A 94 8.99 -6.00 -7.26
C THR A 94 7.70 -6.81 -7.22
N ALA A 95 7.55 -7.72 -6.25
CA ALA A 95 6.32 -8.48 -6.06
C ALA A 95 5.10 -7.59 -5.84
N ALA A 96 5.23 -6.54 -5.03
CA ALA A 96 4.17 -5.56 -4.81
C ALA A 96 3.96 -4.68 -6.05
N ALA A 97 5.04 -4.27 -6.73
CA ALA A 97 4.99 -3.39 -7.90
C ALA A 97 4.13 -3.96 -9.05
N HIS A 98 4.05 -5.29 -9.20
CA HIS A 98 3.15 -5.94 -10.17
C HIS A 98 1.66 -5.63 -9.96
N LEU A 99 1.27 -5.23 -8.75
CA LEU A 99 -0.12 -4.85 -8.43
C LEU A 99 -0.40 -3.35 -8.63
N THR A 100 0.62 -2.54 -8.91
CA THR A 100 0.47 -1.07 -9.05
C THR A 100 -0.50 -0.60 -10.13
N PRO A 101 -0.77 -1.34 -11.23
CA PRO A 101 -1.83 -0.94 -12.17
C PRO A 101 -3.25 -0.96 -11.60
N LEU A 102 -3.46 -1.52 -10.40
CA LEU A 102 -4.78 -1.71 -9.79
C LEU A 102 -5.05 -0.77 -8.59
N VAL A 103 -4.10 0.10 -8.24
CA VAL A 103 -4.12 0.92 -7.03
C VAL A 103 -4.00 2.40 -7.38
N ASP A 104 -4.36 3.28 -6.45
CA ASP A 104 -4.32 4.74 -6.61
C ASP A 104 -2.96 5.32 -6.19
N TYR A 105 -2.34 4.72 -5.16
CA TYR A 105 -1.07 5.16 -4.60
C TYR A 105 -0.11 3.99 -4.41
N ALA A 106 1.18 4.26 -4.51
CA ALA A 106 2.23 3.30 -4.24
C ALA A 106 3.34 3.93 -3.39
N ASP A 107 3.62 3.30 -2.25
CA ASP A 107 4.78 3.56 -1.40
C ASP A 107 5.67 2.31 -1.42
N LEU A 108 6.51 2.23 -2.45
CA LEU A 108 7.29 1.04 -2.80
C LEU A 108 8.77 1.39 -2.98
N ASP A 109 9.33 2.04 -1.97
CA ASP A 109 10.70 2.57 -1.96
C ASP A 109 11.63 1.82 -1.01
N GLY A 110 11.14 0.81 -0.27
CA GLY A 110 11.90 0.12 0.78
C GLY A 110 13.27 -0.43 0.34
N HIS A 111 13.38 -0.89 -0.91
CA HIS A 111 14.64 -1.37 -1.50
C HIS A 111 15.69 -0.28 -1.71
N LEU A 112 15.27 1.00 -1.80
CA LEU A 112 16.16 2.15 -1.89
C LEU A 112 16.75 2.53 -0.53
N LEU A 113 16.18 2.02 0.56
CA LEU A 113 16.57 2.32 1.94
C LEU A 113 17.60 1.32 2.51
N ILE A 114 18.00 0.31 1.73
CA ILE A 114 19.00 -0.69 2.12
C ILE A 114 20.24 -0.64 1.22
N ASN A 115 21.40 -1.02 1.77
CA ASN A 115 22.68 -0.98 1.05
C ASN A 115 23.11 -2.33 0.47
N ASP A 116 22.51 -3.42 0.94
CA ASP A 116 22.90 -4.80 0.68
C ASP A 116 21.79 -5.60 0.00
N ASP A 117 21.01 -4.96 -0.88
CA ASP A 117 19.95 -5.61 -1.64
C ASP A 117 20.51 -6.76 -2.50
N PRO A 118 20.19 -8.04 -2.19
CA PRO A 118 20.75 -9.18 -2.91
C PRO A 118 20.10 -9.41 -4.29
N TYR A 119 19.14 -8.57 -4.67
CA TYR A 119 18.38 -8.73 -5.91
C TYR A 119 18.46 -7.49 -6.83
N LEU A 120 18.21 -7.74 -8.10
CA LEU A 120 17.87 -6.78 -9.14
C LEU A 120 16.41 -6.97 -9.50
N GLY A 121 15.59 -5.93 -9.38
CA GLY A 121 14.17 -5.98 -9.64
C GLY A 121 13.64 -4.68 -10.25
N VAL A 122 12.47 -4.24 -9.79
CA VAL A 122 11.86 -2.97 -10.16
C VAL A 122 12.84 -1.81 -9.90
N THR A 123 12.87 -0.85 -10.82
CA THR A 123 13.64 0.39 -10.69
C THR A 123 12.71 1.59 -10.59
N VAL A 124 13.26 2.75 -10.22
CA VAL A 124 12.53 4.02 -10.23
C VAL A 124 13.12 4.94 -11.30
N GLU A 125 12.34 5.26 -12.32
CA GLU A 125 12.73 6.17 -13.39
C GLU A 125 11.76 7.36 -13.46
N LYS A 126 12.28 8.58 -13.31
CA LYS A 126 11.48 9.82 -13.35
C LYS A 126 10.25 9.77 -12.42
N GLY A 127 10.43 9.19 -11.23
CA GLY A 127 9.38 9.05 -10.21
C GLY A 127 8.35 7.95 -10.50
N LYS A 128 8.63 7.03 -11.43
CA LYS A 128 7.76 5.88 -11.73
C LYS A 128 8.48 4.57 -11.52
N LEU A 129 7.76 3.59 -10.97
CA LEU A 129 8.23 2.21 -10.91
C LEU A 129 8.26 1.61 -12.32
N VAL A 130 9.39 1.01 -12.69
CA VAL A 130 9.58 0.33 -13.96
C VAL A 130 9.79 -1.15 -13.68
N LEU A 131 8.81 -1.96 -14.06
CA LEU A 131 8.85 -3.41 -13.85
C LEU A 131 9.84 -4.07 -14.81
N PRO A 132 10.57 -5.10 -14.35
CA PRO A 132 11.34 -5.96 -15.24
C PRO A 132 10.41 -6.83 -16.10
N ASP A 133 10.91 -7.19 -17.27
CA ASP A 133 10.18 -7.85 -18.37
C ASP A 133 10.47 -9.36 -18.46
N ALA A 134 11.26 -9.90 -17.52
CA ALA A 134 11.46 -11.35 -17.38
C ALA A 134 10.26 -12.04 -16.69
N PRO A 135 10.05 -13.36 -16.90
CA PRO A 135 8.92 -14.09 -16.34
C PRO A 135 8.84 -14.09 -14.80
N GLY A 136 7.65 -14.42 -14.28
CA GLY A 136 7.40 -14.45 -12.85
C GLY A 136 7.43 -13.04 -12.28
N LEU A 137 8.23 -12.80 -11.25
CA LEU A 137 8.43 -11.45 -10.73
C LEU A 137 9.42 -10.63 -11.57
N GLY A 138 10.20 -11.26 -12.45
CA GLY A 138 11.26 -10.62 -13.23
C GLY A 138 12.52 -10.26 -12.44
N VAL A 139 12.65 -10.75 -11.20
CA VAL A 139 13.77 -10.49 -10.29
C VAL A 139 14.96 -11.41 -10.59
N LYS A 140 16.19 -10.89 -10.47
CA LYS A 140 17.45 -11.65 -10.60
C LYS A 140 18.29 -11.51 -9.33
N ALA A 141 18.95 -12.57 -8.89
CA ALA A 141 19.93 -12.46 -7.82
C ALA A 141 21.18 -11.71 -8.30
N ARG A 142 21.79 -10.90 -7.42
CA ARG A 142 23.11 -10.31 -7.67
C ARG A 142 24.16 -11.40 -7.45
N SER A 143 24.99 -11.62 -8.47
CA SER A 143 26.18 -12.49 -8.42
C SER A 143 27.37 -11.79 -7.83
#